data_AF-K1TG56-F1
#
_entry.id   AF-K1TG56-F1
#
_cell.length_a   1.000
_cell.length_b   1.000
_cell.length_c   1.000
_cell.angle_alpha   90.00
_cell.angle_beta   90.00
_cell.angle_gamma   90.00
#
_symmetry.space_group_name_H-M   'P 1'
#
loop_
_entity.id
_entity.type
_entity.pdbx_description
1 polymer ?
#
loop_
_entity_poly.entity_id
_entity_poly.type
_entity_poly.pdbx_seq_one_letter_code
_entity_poly.pdbx_strand_id
1 'polypeptide(L)'
;MTNLTIKNVRKILFIENKANYIDYIQNKQESDEFVIYHGGMYSPIKGKFFKKIYEACENQEFYHWSDIDIGGFRIFTRLKKIIPELQEYKMDTEAFFSKREYWKEMNQDYRERLQQLRELSDYENFYEVIDAMLENNSKLEQEAFIL
;
A
#
# COMPACT_ATOMS: atom_id res chain seq x y z
N MET A 1 10.40 -29.23 6.43
CA MET A 1 10.15 -27.77 6.46
C MET A 1 10.74 -27.20 5.19
N THR A 2 9.94 -26.56 4.35
CA THR A 2 10.45 -25.88 3.15
C THR A 2 11.10 -24.57 3.59
N ASN A 3 12.42 -24.47 3.41
CA ASN A 3 13.16 -23.24 3.65
C ASN A 3 12.93 -22.32 2.44
N LEU A 4 12.36 -21.14 2.69
CA LEU A 4 12.29 -20.06 1.71
C LEU A 4 13.59 -19.26 1.80
N THR A 5 14.16 -18.85 0.68
CA THR A 5 15.34 -17.98 0.66
C THR A 5 15.14 -16.94 -0.42
N ILE A 6 15.31 -15.67 -0.07
CA ILE A 6 15.27 -14.54 -0.99
C ILE A 6 16.72 -14.10 -1.23
N LYS A 7 17.17 -14.11 -2.49
CA LYS A 7 18.54 -13.72 -2.88
C LYS A 7 18.50 -12.69 -3.99
N ASN A 8 19.49 -11.81 -4.02
CA ASN A 8 19.66 -10.77 -5.06
C ASN A 8 18.44 -9.83 -5.19
N VAL A 9 17.69 -9.66 -4.10
CA VAL A 9 16.58 -8.72 -4.01
C VAL A 9 16.96 -7.67 -3.00
N ARG A 10 16.89 -6.41 -3.39
CA ARG A 10 17.01 -5.25 -2.50
C ARG A 10 15.64 -4.83 -1.98
N LYS A 11 14.63 -4.83 -2.85
CA LYS A 11 13.31 -4.25 -2.56
C LYS A 11 12.18 -5.26 -2.77
N ILE A 12 11.26 -5.33 -1.81
CA ILE A 12 10.03 -6.13 -1.88
C ILE A 12 8.85 -5.17 -1.92
N LEU A 13 8.04 -5.26 -2.98
CA LEU A 13 6.90 -4.38 -3.19
C LEU A 13 5.59 -5.18 -3.25
N PHE A 14 4.68 -4.87 -2.34
CA PHE A 14 3.32 -5.41 -2.32
C PHE A 14 2.37 -4.48 -3.08
N ILE A 15 1.74 -4.98 -4.14
CA ILE A 15 0.77 -4.23 -4.94
C ILE A 15 -0.62 -4.83 -4.76
N GLU A 16 -1.59 -3.98 -4.43
CA GLU A 16 -2.98 -4.41 -4.28
C GLU A 16 -3.65 -4.70 -5.62
N ASN A 17 -3.66 -3.73 -6.54
CA ASN A 17 -4.46 -3.78 -7.75
C ASN A 17 -3.77 -4.60 -8.86
N LYS A 18 -4.56 -5.39 -9.60
CA LYS A 18 -4.03 -6.26 -10.66
C LYS A 18 -3.53 -5.47 -11.88
N ALA A 19 -4.22 -4.41 -12.29
CA ALA A 19 -3.81 -3.60 -13.43
C ALA A 19 -2.49 -2.88 -13.13
N ASN A 20 -2.37 -2.26 -11.95
CA ASN A 20 -1.14 -1.64 -11.49
C ASN A 20 0.01 -2.64 -11.35
N TYR A 21 -0.27 -3.85 -10.88
CA TYR A 21 0.74 -4.91 -10.83
C TYR A 21 1.26 -5.27 -12.21
N ILE A 22 0.37 -5.47 -13.19
CA ILE A 22 0.75 -5.83 -14.57
C ILE A 22 1.57 -4.71 -15.21
N ASP A 23 1.12 -3.45 -15.09
CA ASP A 23 1.87 -2.29 -15.60
C ASP A 23 3.27 -2.22 -14.96
N TYR A 24 3.35 -2.40 -13.64
CA TYR A 24 4.61 -2.29 -12.91
C TYR A 24 5.63 -3.33 -13.37
N ILE A 25 5.25 -4.62 -13.44
CA ILE A 25 6.19 -5.68 -13.85
C ILE A 25 6.59 -5.60 -15.32
N GLN A 26 5.79 -4.94 -16.17
CA GLN A 26 6.10 -4.79 -17.59
C GLN A 26 6.99 -3.58 -17.86
N ASN A 27 6.77 -2.47 -17.14
CA ASN A 27 7.31 -1.17 -17.53
C ASN A 27 8.25 -0.54 -16.50
N LYS A 28 8.24 -0.99 -15.24
CA LYS A 28 8.89 -0.29 -14.12
C LYS A 28 9.78 -1.18 -13.24
N GLN A 29 9.53 -2.49 -13.20
CA GLN A 29 10.22 -3.38 -12.29
C GLN A 29 11.73 -3.45 -12.57
N GLU A 30 12.53 -3.25 -11.52
CA GLU A 30 13.99 -3.41 -11.56
C GLU A 30 14.41 -4.86 -11.30
N SER A 31 15.62 -5.23 -11.70
CA SER A 31 16.11 -6.62 -11.58
C SER A 31 16.33 -7.10 -10.14
N ASP A 32 16.44 -6.17 -9.19
CA ASP A 32 16.64 -6.41 -7.76
C ASP A 32 15.34 -6.23 -6.96
N GLU A 33 14.18 -6.29 -7.63
CA GLU A 33 12.86 -6.18 -7.01
C GLU A 33 12.09 -7.50 -7.01
N PHE A 34 11.44 -7.78 -5.88
CA PHE A 34 10.45 -8.84 -5.77
C PHE A 34 9.05 -8.25 -5.56
N VAL A 35 8.23 -8.26 -6.61
CA VAL A 35 6.90 -7.65 -6.64
C VAL A 35 5.82 -8.70 -6.40
N ILE A 36 4.93 -8.44 -5.44
CA ILE A 36 3.89 -9.36 -5.00
C ILE A 36 2.51 -8.72 -5.18
N TYR A 37 1.68 -9.32 -6.04
CA TYR A 37 0.26 -8.99 -6.11
C TYR A 37 -0.54 -9.73 -5.02
N HIS A 38 -1.36 -9.01 -4.26
CA HIS A 38 -2.20 -9.63 -3.23
C HIS A 38 -3.71 -9.50 -3.42
N GLY A 39 -4.21 -8.59 -4.26
CA GLY A 39 -5.63 -8.53 -4.66
C GLY A 39 -6.58 -8.21 -3.51
N GLY A 40 -6.50 -7.00 -2.98
CA GLY A 40 -7.30 -6.53 -1.85
C GLY A 40 -6.86 -7.09 -0.49
N MET A 41 -7.78 -7.07 0.47
CA MET A 41 -7.55 -7.55 1.83
C MET A 41 -7.16 -9.04 1.84
N TYR A 42 -5.92 -9.33 2.22
CA TYR A 42 -5.36 -10.67 2.09
C TYR A 42 -5.95 -11.67 3.11
N SER A 43 -6.08 -12.93 2.70
CA SER A 43 -6.56 -14.00 3.59
C SER A 43 -5.53 -14.35 4.67
N PRO A 44 -5.94 -15.01 5.78
CA PRO A 44 -4.98 -15.47 6.80
C PRO A 44 -3.87 -16.37 6.24
N ILE A 45 -4.16 -17.16 5.20
CA ILE A 45 -3.17 -18.02 4.53
C ILE A 45 -2.12 -17.16 3.79
N LYS A 46 -2.55 -16.15 3.05
CA LYS A 46 -1.64 -15.17 2.42
C LYS A 46 -0.80 -14.46 3.48
N GLY A 47 -1.39 -14.07 4.61
CA GLY A 47 -0.66 -13.46 5.73
C GLY A 47 0.46 -14.37 6.28
N LYS A 48 0.19 -15.66 6.45
CA LYS A 48 1.24 -16.64 6.83
C LYS A 48 2.36 -16.73 5.80
N PHE A 49 2.03 -16.62 4.51
CA PHE A 49 3.02 -16.61 3.45
C PHE A 49 3.86 -15.33 3.45
N PHE A 50 3.24 -14.16 3.61
CA PHE A 50 3.96 -12.88 3.72
C PHE A 50 4.89 -12.86 4.93
N LYS A 51 4.45 -13.45 6.06
CA LYS A 51 5.32 -13.63 7.22
C LYS A 51 6.55 -14.48 6.91
N LYS A 52 6.39 -15.57 6.15
CA LYS A 52 7.52 -16.41 5.72
C LYS A 52 8.47 -15.68 4.76
N ILE A 53 7.95 -14.81 3.90
CA ILE A 53 8.78 -13.96 3.03
C ILE A 53 9.61 -13.02 3.91
N TYR A 54 8.95 -12.33 4.85
CA TYR A 54 9.61 -11.43 5.79
C TYR A 54 10.69 -12.15 6.62
N GLU A 55 10.36 -13.29 7.22
CA GLU A 55 11.30 -14.13 8.00
C GLU A 55 12.48 -14.69 7.16
N ALA A 56 12.38 -14.68 5.83
CA ALA A 56 13.44 -15.11 4.92
C ALA A 56 14.31 -13.95 4.39
N CYS A 57 14.00 -12.72 4.80
CA CYS A 57 14.72 -11.51 4.45
C CYS A 57 15.63 -11.09 5.61
N GLU A 58 16.73 -10.41 5.27
CA GLU A 58 17.70 -9.92 6.26
C GLU A 58 17.79 -8.39 6.23
N ASN A 59 17.94 -7.81 5.03
CA ASN A 59 18.20 -6.37 4.84
C ASN A 59 17.39 -5.77 3.68
N GLN A 60 16.27 -6.40 3.32
CA GLN A 60 15.42 -5.94 2.23
C GLN A 60 14.55 -4.76 2.66
N GLU A 61 14.32 -3.83 1.75
CA GLU A 61 13.36 -2.75 1.92
C GLU A 61 11.95 -3.26 1.57
N PHE A 62 10.95 -2.91 2.39
CA PHE A 62 9.58 -3.36 2.21
C PHE A 62 8.63 -2.21 1.94
N TYR A 63 7.89 -2.33 0.84
CA TYR A 63 6.94 -1.32 0.41
C TYR A 63 5.56 -1.89 0.14
N HIS A 64 4.53 -1.07 0.33
CA HIS A 64 3.18 -1.40 -0.11
C HIS A 64 2.54 -0.25 -0.88
N TRP A 65 1.86 -0.61 -1.97
CA TRP A 65 1.11 0.30 -2.82
C TRP A 65 -0.34 -0.17 -2.97
N SER A 66 -1.28 0.68 -2.56
CA SER A 66 -2.73 0.55 -2.73
C SER A 66 -3.37 1.92 -2.98
N ASP A 67 -4.71 1.96 -3.00
CA ASP A 67 -5.49 3.20 -3.07
C ASP A 67 -5.17 4.17 -1.93
N ILE A 68 -5.28 5.48 -2.19
CA ILE A 68 -5.26 6.51 -1.15
C ILE A 68 -6.69 6.67 -0.63
N ASP A 69 -7.09 5.68 0.17
CA ASP A 69 -8.43 5.51 0.68
C ASP A 69 -8.45 4.65 1.97
N ILE A 70 -9.60 4.54 2.64
CA ILE A 70 -9.73 3.79 3.91
C ILE A 70 -9.35 2.31 3.74
N GLY A 71 -9.67 1.72 2.59
CA GLY A 71 -9.35 0.33 2.26
C GLY A 71 -7.85 0.11 2.14
N GLY A 72 -7.17 0.94 1.35
CA GLY A 72 -5.72 0.91 1.17
C GLY A 72 -4.96 1.08 2.49
N PHE A 73 -5.35 2.07 3.30
CA PHE A 73 -4.75 2.30 4.62
C PHE A 73 -4.93 1.09 5.55
N ARG A 74 -6.10 0.44 5.55
CA ARG A 74 -6.35 -0.76 6.36
C ARG A 74 -5.48 -1.94 5.93
N ILE A 75 -5.27 -2.11 4.62
CA ILE A 75 -4.40 -3.17 4.10
C ILE A 75 -2.96 -2.92 4.54
N PHE A 76 -2.46 -1.70 4.38
CA PHE A 76 -1.13 -1.29 4.83
C PHE A 76 -0.94 -1.56 6.32
N THR A 77 -1.81 -1.01 7.17
CA THR A 77 -1.71 -1.15 8.63
C THR A 77 -1.75 -2.62 9.05
N ARG A 78 -2.56 -3.45 8.38
CA ARG A 78 -2.59 -4.89 8.66
C ARG A 78 -1.30 -5.59 8.25
N LEU A 79 -0.73 -5.24 7.09
CA LEU A 79 0.53 -5.80 6.59
C LEU A 79 1.72 -5.36 7.45
N LYS A 80 1.71 -4.14 7.95
CA LYS A 80 2.74 -3.60 8.86
C LYS A 80 2.84 -4.36 10.19
N LYS A 81 1.76 -5.03 10.62
CA LYS A 81 1.79 -5.96 11.77
C LYS A 81 2.59 -7.24 11.49
N ILE A 82 2.81 -7.57 10.22
CA ILE A 82 3.65 -8.69 9.77
C ILE A 82 5.06 -8.19 9.46
N ILE A 83 5.19 -6.98 8.91
CA ILE A 83 6.42 -6.36 8.41
C ILE A 83 6.56 -4.98 9.08
N PRO A 84 7.17 -4.89 10.27
CA PRO A 84 7.20 -3.64 11.06
C PRO A 84 7.82 -2.44 10.33
N GLU A 85 8.82 -2.66 9.49
CA GLU A 85 9.51 -1.65 8.69
C GLU A 85 8.80 -1.30 7.37
N LEU A 86 7.59 -1.81 7.12
CA LEU A 86 6.84 -1.52 5.90
C LEU A 86 6.65 -0.01 5.71
N GLN A 87 7.01 0.45 4.51
CA GLN A 87 6.86 1.83 4.06
C GLN A 87 5.76 1.93 2.99
N GLU A 88 5.05 3.04 2.99
CA GLU A 88 4.11 3.36 1.91
C GLU A 88 4.86 3.64 0.60
N TYR A 89 4.27 3.22 -0.52
CA TYR A 89 4.77 3.55 -1.85
C TYR A 89 3.65 4.23 -2.62
N LYS A 90 3.85 5.52 -2.95
CA LYS A 90 2.87 6.36 -3.65
C LYS A 90 1.50 6.43 -2.96
N MET A 91 1.50 6.47 -1.63
CA MET A 91 0.29 6.68 -0.83
C MET A 91 0.42 7.89 0.12
N ASP A 92 1.39 8.76 -0.15
CA ASP A 92 1.65 9.98 0.61
C ASP A 92 0.91 11.19 0.01
N THR A 93 1.09 12.35 0.63
CA THR A 93 0.51 13.63 0.19
C THR A 93 1.01 14.05 -1.19
N GLU A 94 2.30 13.82 -1.49
CA GLU A 94 2.89 14.13 -2.79
C GLU A 94 2.21 13.33 -3.90
N ALA A 95 2.09 12.02 -3.72
CA ALA A 95 1.40 11.13 -4.65
C ALA A 95 -0.07 11.52 -4.81
N PHE A 96 -0.77 11.84 -3.72
CA PHE A 96 -2.16 12.29 -3.76
C PHE A 96 -2.34 13.56 -4.61
N PHE A 97 -1.50 14.58 -4.40
CA PHE A 97 -1.56 15.83 -5.15
C PHE A 97 -1.01 15.73 -6.58
N SER A 98 -0.22 14.70 -6.90
CA SER A 98 0.28 14.49 -8.27
C SER A 98 -0.79 14.04 -9.26
N LYS A 99 -1.99 13.66 -8.78
CA LYS A 99 -3.09 13.08 -9.57
C LYS A 99 -4.45 13.73 -9.29
N ARG A 100 -4.46 15.06 -9.10
CA ARG A 100 -5.69 15.84 -8.79
C ARG A 100 -6.81 15.64 -9.80
N GLU A 101 -6.47 15.51 -11.07
CA GLU A 101 -7.41 15.32 -12.18
C GLU A 101 -8.16 13.97 -12.12
N TYR A 102 -7.69 13.03 -11.32
CA TYR A 102 -8.31 11.71 -11.13
C TYR A 102 -9.01 11.54 -9.78
N TRP A 103 -9.06 12.59 -8.96
CA TRP A 103 -9.71 12.55 -7.65
C TRP A 103 -11.18 12.14 -7.73
N LYS A 104 -11.62 11.40 -6.73
CA LYS A 104 -13.01 11.01 -6.52
C LYS A 104 -13.54 11.70 -5.27
N GLU A 105 -14.68 12.37 -5.40
CA GLU A 105 -15.34 13.04 -4.29
C GLU A 105 -15.78 12.04 -3.21
N MET A 106 -15.61 12.41 -1.94
CA MET A 106 -16.09 11.63 -0.80
C MET A 106 -17.47 12.12 -0.34
N ASN A 107 -18.35 11.19 0.03
CA ASN A 107 -19.61 11.53 0.69
C ASN A 107 -19.39 11.76 2.20
N GLN A 108 -20.40 12.31 2.87
CA GLN A 108 -20.30 12.67 4.29
C GLN A 108 -20.01 11.46 5.21
N ASP A 109 -20.67 10.30 4.99
CA ASP A 109 -20.40 9.07 5.77
C ASP A 109 -18.93 8.63 5.65
N TYR A 110 -18.38 8.69 4.43
CA TYR A 110 -16.99 8.34 4.19
C TYR A 110 -16.05 9.30 4.92
N ARG A 111 -16.32 10.61 4.88
CA ARG A 111 -15.52 11.62 5.59
C ARG A 111 -15.52 11.39 7.10
N GLU A 112 -16.67 11.08 7.69
CA GLU A 112 -16.78 10.78 9.13
C GLU A 112 -15.96 9.55 9.51
N ARG A 113 -16.01 8.50 8.68
CA ARG A 113 -15.19 7.29 8.89
C ARG A 113 -13.70 7.57 8.72
N LEU A 114 -13.31 8.45 7.80
CA LEU A 114 -11.93 8.86 7.58
C LEU A 114 -11.41 9.69 8.77
N GLN A 115 -12.22 10.59 9.32
CA GLN A 115 -11.92 11.32 10.56
C GLN A 115 -11.73 10.36 11.74
N GLN A 116 -12.60 9.36 11.90
CA GLN A 116 -12.42 8.34 12.94
C GLN A 116 -11.11 7.55 12.76
N LEU A 117 -10.75 7.23 11.51
CA LEU A 117 -9.49 6.55 11.19
C LEU A 117 -8.27 7.38 11.60
N ARG A 118 -8.35 8.71 11.39
CA ARG A 118 -7.31 9.68 11.68
C ARG A 118 -6.96 9.81 13.18
N GLU A 119 -7.86 9.40 14.06
CA GLU A 119 -7.66 9.39 15.52
C GLU A 119 -6.97 8.11 16.02
N LEU A 120 -6.80 7.10 15.17
CA LEU A 120 -6.22 5.81 15.54
C LEU A 120 -4.71 5.79 15.27
N SER A 121 -3.90 5.59 16.31
CA SER A 121 -2.42 5.57 16.22
C SER A 121 -1.86 4.55 15.22
N ASP A 122 -2.58 3.46 14.97
CA ASP A 122 -2.25 2.45 13.96
C ASP A 122 -2.16 3.00 12.52
N TYR A 123 -2.61 4.24 12.28
CA TYR A 123 -2.65 4.92 10.98
C TYR A 123 -1.78 6.17 10.93
N GLU A 124 -0.85 6.36 11.87
CA GLU A 124 0.02 7.54 11.94
C GLU A 124 0.77 7.84 10.63
N ASN A 125 1.18 6.79 9.88
CA ASN A 125 1.79 6.89 8.56
C ASN A 125 0.98 7.71 7.55
N PHE A 126 -0.34 7.77 7.73
CA PHE A 126 -1.26 8.37 6.78
C PHE A 126 -1.89 9.66 7.29
N TYR A 127 -1.52 10.17 8.46
CA TYR A 127 -2.16 11.34 9.04
C TYR A 127 -2.13 12.55 8.10
N GLU A 128 -0.97 12.85 7.51
CA GLU A 128 -0.84 13.99 6.59
C GLU A 128 -1.69 13.83 5.32
N VAL A 129 -1.72 12.63 4.72
CA VAL A 129 -2.52 12.40 3.51
C VAL A 129 -4.01 12.35 3.83
N ILE A 130 -4.41 11.84 5.00
CA ILE A 130 -5.80 11.85 5.45
C ILE A 130 -6.28 13.30 5.65
N ASP A 131 -5.46 14.15 6.27
CA ASP A 131 -5.79 15.57 6.45
C ASP A 131 -5.98 16.25 5.08
N ALA A 132 -5.06 16.03 4.15
CA ALA A 132 -5.18 16.52 2.78
C ALA A 132 -6.44 16.01 2.05
N MET A 133 -6.80 14.73 2.22
CA MET A 133 -8.03 14.16 1.66
C MET A 133 -9.27 14.86 2.24
N LEU A 134 -9.32 15.07 3.56
CA LEU A 134 -10.45 15.70 4.25
C LEU A 134 -10.64 17.16 3.86
N GLU A 135 -9.54 17.91 3.70
CA GLU A 135 -9.51 19.30 3.23
C GLU A 135 -10.02 19.43 1.80
N ASN A 136 -9.64 18.49 0.92
CA ASN A 136 -9.97 18.53 -0.51
C ASN A 136 -11.22 17.71 -0.88
N ASN A 137 -11.91 17.13 0.12
CA ASN A 137 -13.03 16.21 -0.03
C ASN A 137 -12.82 15.10 -1.09
N SER A 138 -11.60 14.57 -1.18
CA SER A 138 -11.20 13.69 -2.28
C SER A 138 -10.42 12.47 -1.82
N LYS A 139 -10.59 11.37 -2.56
CA LYS A 139 -9.78 10.15 -2.48
C LYS A 139 -9.19 9.80 -3.85
N LEU A 140 -8.22 8.89 -3.91
CA LEU A 140 -7.53 8.53 -5.15
C LEU A 140 -7.39 7.01 -5.30
N GLU A 141 -7.85 6.50 -6.45
CA GLU A 141 -7.69 5.09 -6.85
C GLU A 141 -6.29 4.86 -7.42
N GLN A 142 -5.73 3.66 -7.22
CA GLN A 142 -4.38 3.28 -7.62
C GLN A 142 -4.19 3.39 -9.15
N GLU A 143 -5.24 3.10 -9.93
CA GLU A 143 -5.22 3.14 -11.39
C GLU A 143 -4.84 4.52 -11.95
N ALA A 144 -5.04 5.61 -11.20
CA ALA A 144 -4.65 6.96 -11.64
C ALA A 144 -3.16 7.10 -12.01
N PHE A 145 -2.29 6.22 -11.50
CA PHE A 145 -0.86 6.22 -11.79
C PHE A 145 -0.44 5.46 -13.05
N ILE A 146 -1.39 4.82 -13.73
CA ILE A 146 -1.17 4.08 -14.98
C ILE A 146 -2.06 4.60 -16.12
N LEU A 147 -2.78 5.70 -15.86
CA LEU A 147 -3.56 6.49 -16.82
C LEU A 147 -2.82 7.75 -17.25
#